data_AF-A0A843CK95-F1
#
_entry.id   AF-A0A843CK95-F1
#
_cell.length_a   1.000
_cell.length_b   1.000
_cell.length_c   1.000
_cell.angle_alpha   90.00
_cell.angle_beta   90.00
_cell.angle_gamma   90.00
#
_symmetry.space_group_name_H-M   'P 1'
#
loop_
_entity.id
_entity.type
_entity.pdbx_description
1 polymer ?
#
loop_
_entity_poly.entity_id
_entity_poly.type
_entity_poly.pdbx_seq_one_letter_code
_entity_poly.pdbx_strand_id
1 'polypeptide(L)'
;MVTRHELTFTILLVLIILSVVPSIHQTNATDASPDLGAKLFPDFVQVSVNLHVFQNLTQLEPTFTFPQYNATLSGDNSTTMASDLQTAIRNQAPQATVTDLTLQLVSTSASNSAQSQWFNVSFQFHMGGVQTVQNGIQRVDLGWKSFNVPQNVSVGHVEINNIGQSYLYQPAIAIAALERSGSGSVVSYSNIVNYFRVTPPNLASRTVRINLLNFTQLLSPVDTWQ
;
A
#
# COMPACT_ATOMS: atom_id res chain seq x y z
N MET A 1 30.14 44.83 -32.54
CA MET A 1 28.81 45.42 -32.82
C MET A 1 27.91 44.26 -33.24
N VAL A 2 27.16 43.68 -32.31
CA VAL A 2 26.25 42.55 -32.60
C VAL A 2 25.05 43.14 -33.35
N THR A 3 24.80 42.69 -34.58
CA THR A 3 23.67 43.19 -35.36
C THR A 3 22.37 42.65 -34.76
N ARG A 4 21.29 43.44 -34.86
CA ARG A 4 19.98 43.11 -34.27
C ARG A 4 19.47 41.71 -34.67
N HIS A 5 19.85 41.26 -35.88
CA HIS A 5 19.55 39.94 -36.43
C HIS A 5 20.28 38.78 -35.72
N GLU A 6 21.56 38.96 -35.39
CA GLU A 6 22.34 37.98 -34.61
C GLU A 6 21.71 37.76 -33.23
N LEU A 7 21.33 38.86 -32.56
CA LEU A 7 20.72 38.81 -31.23
C LEU A 7 19.37 38.05 -31.26
N THR A 8 18.51 38.32 -32.24
CA THR A 8 17.24 37.58 -32.41
C THR A 8 17.46 36.10 -32.70
N PHE A 9 18.46 35.75 -33.50
CA PHE A 9 18.75 34.35 -33.81
C PHE A 9 19.24 33.60 -32.58
N THR A 10 20.13 34.20 -31.78
CA THR A 10 20.60 33.60 -30.53
C THR A 10 19.46 33.42 -29.51
N ILE A 11 18.59 34.43 -29.37
CA ILE A 11 17.43 34.34 -28.46
C ILE A 11 16.46 33.24 -28.90
N LEU A 12 16.18 33.13 -30.21
CA LEU A 12 15.30 32.10 -30.74
C LEU A 12 15.90 30.70 -30.57
N LEU A 13 17.20 30.53 -30.82
CA LEU A 13 17.92 29.28 -30.63
C LEU A 13 17.90 28.85 -29.15
N VAL A 14 18.12 29.78 -28.22
CA VAL A 14 18.07 29.50 -26.78
C VAL A 14 16.64 29.14 -26.33
N LEU A 15 15.62 29.83 -26.82
CA LEU A 15 14.21 29.49 -26.58
C LEU A 15 13.85 28.10 -27.12
N ILE A 16 14.34 27.75 -28.32
CA ILE A 16 14.15 26.41 -28.89
C ILE A 16 14.84 25.37 -28.01
N ILE A 17 16.11 25.57 -27.64
CA ILE A 17 16.87 24.64 -26.78
C ILE A 17 16.18 24.47 -25.41
N LEU A 18 15.70 25.55 -24.81
CA LEU A 18 14.94 25.51 -23.55
C LEU A 18 13.58 24.81 -23.69
N SER A 19 12.96 24.86 -24.87
CA SER A 19 11.69 24.16 -25.14
C SER A 19 11.84 22.65 -25.40
N VAL A 20 13.05 22.17 -25.70
CA VAL A 20 13.33 20.72 -25.86
C VAL A 20 13.74 20.03 -24.57
N VAL A 21 13.77 20.75 -23.43
CA VAL A 21 14.05 20.11 -22.14
C VAL A 21 12.88 19.17 -21.82
N PRO A 22 13.12 17.85 -21.72
CA PRO A 22 12.05 16.90 -21.43
C PRO A 22 11.46 17.23 -20.07
N SER A 23 10.15 17.50 -20.05
CA SER A 23 9.41 17.67 -18.81
C SER A 23 9.26 16.30 -18.14
N ILE A 24 9.89 16.13 -16.99
CA ILE A 24 9.74 14.90 -16.18
C ILE A 24 8.45 15.05 -15.38
N HIS A 25 7.42 14.30 -15.74
CA HIS A 25 6.22 14.16 -14.93
C HIS A 25 6.37 12.94 -14.02
N GLN A 26 6.23 13.14 -12.71
CA GLN A 26 6.25 12.07 -11.72
C GLN A 26 4.83 11.82 -11.21
N THR A 27 4.39 10.56 -11.28
CA THR A 27 3.23 10.06 -10.56
C THR A 27 3.73 9.29 -9.34
N ASN A 28 3.44 9.79 -8.15
CA ASN A 28 3.89 9.18 -6.91
C ASN A 28 2.75 8.39 -6.25
N ALA A 29 3.09 7.23 -5.68
CA ALA A 29 2.33 6.69 -4.56
C ALA A 29 2.53 7.63 -3.35
N THR A 30 1.53 7.76 -2.48
CA THR A 30 1.59 8.67 -1.33
C THR A 30 2.57 8.16 -0.26
N ASP A 31 3.11 9.06 0.55
CA ASP A 31 3.92 8.74 1.75
C ASP A 31 3.06 8.46 3.00
N ALA A 32 1.75 8.19 2.83
CA ALA A 32 0.87 7.90 3.97
C ALA A 32 1.39 6.63 4.66
N SER A 33 1.99 6.82 5.82
CA SER A 33 2.64 5.75 6.55
C SER A 33 1.56 4.86 7.16
N PRO A 34 1.62 3.53 6.94
CA PRO A 34 0.78 2.62 7.69
C PRO A 34 1.09 2.76 9.19
N ASP A 35 0.07 2.60 10.02
CA ASP A 35 0.19 2.73 11.47
C ASP A 35 -0.24 1.43 12.17
N LEU A 36 0.58 0.98 13.12
CA LEU A 36 0.30 -0.15 14.02
C LEU A 36 0.48 0.35 15.45
N GLY A 37 -0.64 0.51 16.16
CA GLY A 37 -0.69 0.91 17.55
C GLY A 37 -1.09 -0.24 18.47
N ALA A 38 -0.50 -0.27 19.67
CA ALA A 38 -0.92 -1.16 20.75
C ALA A 38 -1.09 -0.35 22.04
N LYS A 39 -2.23 -0.55 22.72
CA LYS A 39 -2.50 0.03 24.04
C LYS A 39 -2.66 -1.11 25.05
N LEU A 40 -1.97 -0.98 26.18
CA LEU A 40 -2.00 -1.98 27.25
C LEU A 40 -3.11 -1.67 28.23
N PHE A 41 -4.02 -2.62 28.42
CA PHE A 41 -4.99 -2.65 29.51
C PHE A 41 -4.66 -3.81 30.46
N PRO A 42 -5.20 -3.83 31.69
CA PRO A 42 -4.89 -4.88 32.67
C PRO A 42 -5.09 -6.31 32.17
N ASP A 43 -6.14 -6.55 31.37
CA ASP A 43 -6.54 -7.90 30.95
C ASP A 43 -6.32 -8.18 29.45
N PHE A 44 -6.09 -7.14 28.65
CA PHE A 44 -5.96 -7.26 27.19
C PHE A 44 -5.10 -6.17 26.58
N VAL A 45 -4.57 -6.43 25.40
CA VAL A 45 -3.90 -5.44 24.55
C VAL A 45 -4.89 -5.00 23.47
N GLN A 46 -5.20 -3.71 23.38
CA GLN A 46 -5.96 -3.17 22.27
C GLN A 46 -5.01 -2.87 21.12
N VAL A 47 -5.19 -3.56 20.00
CA VAL A 47 -4.39 -3.37 18.79
C VAL A 47 -5.20 -2.54 17.80
N SER A 48 -4.56 -1.60 17.12
CA SER A 48 -5.16 -0.78 16.07
C SER A 48 -4.22 -0.72 14.88
N VAL A 49 -4.75 -0.94 13.69
CA VAL A 49 -3.99 -0.99 12.44
C VAL A 49 -4.68 -0.10 11.42
N ASN A 50 -3.91 0.76 10.76
CA ASN A 50 -4.37 1.58 9.65
C ASN A 50 -3.44 1.36 8.45
N LEU A 51 -3.99 0.80 7.38
CA LEU A 51 -3.29 0.55 6.14
C LEU A 51 -3.88 1.40 5.03
N HIS A 52 -3.00 1.98 4.22
CA HIS A 52 -3.37 2.87 3.15
C HIS A 52 -2.67 2.45 1.87
N VAL A 53 -3.44 2.33 0.80
CA VAL A 53 -2.90 2.22 -0.56
C VAL A 53 -3.44 3.39 -1.35
N PHE A 54 -2.53 4.16 -1.93
CA PHE A 54 -2.86 5.28 -2.77
C PHE A 54 -2.26 5.12 -4.13
N GLN A 55 -2.98 5.64 -5.10
CA GLN A 55 -2.42 5.89 -6.41
C GLN A 55 -2.88 7.23 -6.95
N ASN A 56 -2.05 7.77 -7.84
CA ASN A 56 -2.35 8.93 -8.67
C ASN A 56 -1.92 8.59 -10.09
N LEU A 57 -2.87 8.19 -10.93
CA LEU A 57 -2.58 7.77 -12.30
C LEU A 57 -2.95 8.89 -13.26
N THR A 58 -1.98 9.76 -13.56
CA THR A 58 -2.18 10.78 -14.57
C THR A 58 -2.15 10.17 -15.97
N GLN A 59 -3.17 10.41 -16.80
CA GLN A 59 -3.27 10.06 -18.24
C GLN A 59 -3.56 8.58 -18.64
N LEU A 60 -3.69 7.62 -17.71
CA LEU A 60 -3.95 6.19 -18.02
C LEU A 60 -5.38 5.71 -17.74
N GLU A 61 -6.33 6.64 -17.84
CA GLU A 61 -7.61 6.65 -17.12
C GLU A 61 -8.78 5.82 -17.72
N PRO A 62 -8.55 4.61 -18.27
CA PRO A 62 -9.59 3.59 -18.02
C PRO A 62 -9.05 2.23 -17.58
N THR A 63 -7.73 2.08 -17.44
CA THR A 63 -7.13 0.75 -17.24
C THR A 63 -7.12 0.28 -15.79
N PHE A 64 -7.46 1.14 -14.82
CA PHE A 64 -7.42 0.75 -13.43
C PHE A 64 -8.36 1.52 -12.51
N THR A 65 -9.15 0.80 -11.71
CA THR A 65 -9.97 1.39 -10.64
C THR A 65 -10.09 0.40 -9.49
N PHE A 66 -9.81 0.85 -8.27
CA PHE A 66 -10.20 0.10 -7.08
C PHE A 66 -11.73 -0.02 -7.01
N PRO A 67 -12.28 -1.12 -6.45
CA PRO A 67 -13.71 -1.22 -6.23
C PRO A 67 -14.15 -0.10 -5.27
N GLN A 68 -15.18 0.66 -5.62
CA GLN A 68 -15.74 1.63 -4.71
C GLN A 68 -16.45 0.89 -3.58
N TYR A 69 -16.00 1.12 -2.35
CA TYR A 69 -16.52 0.37 -1.21
C TYR A 69 -16.41 1.18 0.08
N ASN A 70 -17.43 1.07 0.93
CA ASN A 70 -17.42 1.64 2.26
C ASN A 70 -18.22 0.70 3.16
N ALA A 71 -17.54 -0.04 4.03
CA ALA A 71 -18.21 -0.89 5.00
C ALA A 71 -17.43 -0.99 6.31
N THR A 72 -18.17 -1.31 7.35
CA THR A 72 -17.65 -1.65 8.67
C THR A 72 -18.15 -3.04 9.05
N LEU A 73 -17.23 -3.94 9.37
CA LEU A 73 -17.51 -5.23 10.00
C LEU A 73 -17.28 -5.10 11.49
N SER A 74 -18.26 -5.50 12.30
CA SER A 74 -18.17 -5.54 13.76
C SER A 74 -19.12 -6.60 14.30
N GLY A 75 -18.85 -7.12 15.50
CA GLY A 75 -19.67 -8.17 16.12
C GLY A 75 -19.74 -9.41 15.23
N ASP A 76 -20.93 -9.97 15.04
CA ASP A 76 -21.14 -11.22 14.29
C ASP A 76 -20.64 -11.15 12.83
N ASN A 77 -20.70 -9.96 12.20
CA ASN A 77 -20.24 -9.75 10.83
C ASN A 77 -18.72 -9.85 10.68
N SER A 78 -17.98 -9.77 11.79
CA SER A 78 -16.51 -9.86 11.81
C SER A 78 -15.98 -11.27 12.08
N THR A 79 -16.86 -12.24 12.36
CA THR A 79 -16.50 -13.58 12.88
C THR A 79 -15.50 -14.34 12.02
N THR A 80 -15.68 -14.38 10.71
CA THR A 80 -14.75 -15.05 9.78
C THR A 80 -13.36 -14.39 9.83
N MET A 81 -13.30 -13.06 9.70
CA MET A 81 -12.04 -12.32 9.75
C MET A 81 -11.37 -12.43 11.13
N ALA A 82 -12.16 -12.42 12.21
CA ALA A 82 -11.65 -12.63 13.56
C ALA A 82 -11.04 -14.03 13.72
N SER A 83 -11.65 -15.07 13.12
CA SER A 83 -11.12 -16.43 13.10
C SER A 83 -9.81 -16.55 12.31
N ASP A 84 -9.73 -15.91 11.15
CA ASP A 84 -8.52 -15.90 10.32
C ASP A 84 -7.37 -15.18 11.02
N LEU A 85 -7.66 -14.02 11.60
CA LEU A 85 -6.70 -13.24 12.39
C LEU A 85 -6.27 -14.00 13.65
N GLN A 86 -7.22 -14.62 14.35
CA GLN A 86 -6.95 -15.47 15.52
C GLN A 86 -5.99 -16.62 15.17
N THR A 87 -6.20 -17.27 14.03
CA THR A 87 -5.35 -18.37 13.54
C THR A 87 -3.96 -17.86 13.19
N ALA A 88 -3.87 -16.75 12.45
CA ALA A 88 -2.60 -16.15 12.07
C ALA A 88 -1.76 -15.71 13.28
N ILE A 89 -2.40 -15.13 14.30
CA ILE A 89 -1.72 -14.67 15.52
C ILE A 89 -1.28 -15.84 16.41
N ARG A 90 -2.12 -16.89 16.55
CA ARG A 90 -1.77 -18.07 17.36
C ARG A 90 -0.55 -18.83 16.85
N ASN A 91 -0.25 -18.72 15.55
CA ASN A 91 0.98 -19.30 14.99
C ASN A 91 2.26 -18.68 15.59
N GLN A 92 2.18 -17.47 16.13
CA GLN A 92 3.30 -16.79 16.79
C GLN A 92 3.14 -16.72 18.32
N ALA A 93 1.90 -16.52 18.79
CA ALA A 93 1.57 -16.43 20.21
C ALA A 93 0.44 -17.43 20.53
N PRO A 94 0.77 -18.71 20.84
CA PRO A 94 -0.23 -19.79 20.94
C PRO A 94 -1.33 -19.56 21.98
N GLN A 95 -1.05 -18.78 23.01
CA GLN A 95 -2.01 -18.43 24.07
C GLN A 95 -2.89 -17.22 23.72
N ALA A 96 -2.60 -16.53 22.61
CA ALA A 96 -3.32 -15.33 22.23
C ALA A 96 -4.80 -15.62 21.89
N THR A 97 -5.68 -14.74 22.35
CA THR A 97 -7.10 -14.71 21.96
C THR A 97 -7.43 -13.39 21.30
N VAL A 98 -8.15 -13.42 20.18
CA VAL A 98 -8.62 -12.22 19.47
C VAL A 98 -10.11 -12.05 19.71
N THR A 99 -10.50 -10.89 20.23
CA THR A 99 -11.91 -10.52 20.46
C THR A 99 -12.20 -9.11 19.99
N ASP A 100 -13.49 -8.74 19.92
CA ASP A 100 -13.95 -7.38 19.62
C ASP A 100 -13.36 -6.79 18.33
N LEU A 101 -13.20 -7.63 17.30
CA LEU A 101 -12.71 -7.17 16.01
C LEU A 101 -13.71 -6.18 15.38
N THR A 102 -13.21 -5.01 15.06
CA THR A 102 -13.86 -4.04 14.18
C THR A 102 -12.95 -3.80 12.99
N LEU A 103 -13.48 -3.92 11.78
CA LEU A 103 -12.76 -3.65 10.54
C LEU A 103 -13.55 -2.64 9.72
N GLN A 104 -12.86 -1.61 9.23
CA GLN A 104 -13.40 -0.60 8.34
C GLN A 104 -12.62 -0.63 7.02
N LEU A 105 -13.36 -0.71 5.93
CA LEU A 105 -12.84 -0.68 4.57
C LEU A 105 -13.41 0.54 3.86
N VAL A 106 -12.54 1.44 3.41
CA VAL A 106 -12.92 2.63 2.63
C VAL A 106 -12.08 2.70 1.37
N SER A 107 -12.73 2.59 0.22
CA SER A 107 -12.11 2.66 -1.09
C SER A 107 -12.84 3.66 -1.98
N THR A 108 -12.09 4.57 -2.60
CA THR A 108 -12.63 5.65 -3.43
C THR A 108 -12.47 5.35 -4.92
N SER A 109 -13.45 5.74 -5.73
CA SER A 109 -13.31 5.77 -7.19
C SER A 109 -12.34 6.89 -7.62
N ALA A 110 -11.85 6.82 -8.86
CA ALA A 110 -11.04 7.91 -9.42
C ALA A 110 -11.96 9.12 -9.61
N SER A 111 -11.54 10.27 -9.10
CA SER A 111 -12.23 11.53 -9.42
C SER A 111 -11.64 12.13 -10.69
N ASN A 112 -12.50 12.58 -11.60
CA ASN A 112 -12.13 13.15 -12.91
C ASN A 112 -11.16 14.34 -12.82
N SER A 113 -11.03 14.99 -11.66
CA SER A 113 -10.20 16.18 -11.46
C SER A 113 -8.83 15.90 -10.81
N ALA A 114 -8.67 14.80 -10.07
CA ALA A 114 -7.44 14.50 -9.34
C ALA A 114 -6.83 13.13 -9.67
N GLN A 115 -7.54 12.28 -10.43
CA GLN A 115 -7.11 10.95 -10.89
C GLN A 115 -6.46 10.09 -9.79
N SER A 116 -6.91 10.31 -8.56
CA SER A 116 -6.38 9.71 -7.36
C SER A 116 -7.39 8.78 -6.71
N GLN A 117 -6.90 7.67 -6.17
CA GLN A 117 -7.72 6.66 -5.51
C GLN A 117 -7.04 6.19 -4.24
N TRP A 118 -7.86 5.95 -3.21
CA TRP A 118 -7.46 5.37 -1.95
C TRP A 118 -8.12 4.01 -1.77
N PHE A 119 -7.38 3.07 -1.19
CA PHE A 119 -7.88 1.82 -0.64
C PHE A 119 -7.36 1.71 0.79
N ASN A 120 -8.23 2.01 1.74
CA ASN A 120 -7.91 2.11 3.16
C ASN A 120 -8.53 0.94 3.91
N VAL A 121 -7.71 0.25 4.70
CA VAL A 121 -8.13 -0.84 5.58
C VAL A 121 -7.70 -0.49 6.99
N SER A 122 -8.68 -0.28 7.86
CA SER A 122 -8.45 -0.03 9.28
C SER A 122 -9.07 -1.15 10.09
N PHE A 123 -8.36 -1.68 11.08
CA PHE A 123 -8.95 -2.65 11.99
C PHE A 123 -8.44 -2.50 13.41
N GLN A 124 -9.29 -2.85 14.35
CA GLN A 124 -9.04 -2.79 15.78
C GLN A 124 -9.57 -4.05 16.43
N PHE A 125 -8.84 -4.59 17.39
CA PHE A 125 -9.25 -5.78 18.14
C PHE A 125 -8.59 -5.82 19.51
N HIS A 126 -9.15 -6.62 20.39
CA HIS A 126 -8.59 -6.92 21.70
C HIS A 126 -7.83 -8.25 21.66
N MET A 127 -6.68 -8.27 22.33
CA MET A 127 -5.83 -9.42 22.43
C MET A 127 -5.64 -9.85 23.89
N GLY A 128 -6.17 -11.02 24.24
CA GLY A 128 -5.91 -11.67 25.52
C GLY A 128 -4.76 -12.68 25.43
N GLY A 129 -4.30 -13.18 26.58
CA GLY A 129 -3.35 -14.30 26.66
C GLY A 129 -1.90 -14.00 26.24
N VAL A 130 -1.59 -12.75 25.86
CA VAL A 130 -0.23 -12.28 25.56
C VAL A 130 0.42 -11.50 26.71
N GLN A 131 -0.31 -11.35 27.82
CA GLN A 131 0.18 -10.67 29.00
C GLN A 131 0.39 -11.65 30.14
N THR A 132 1.48 -11.46 30.89
CA THR A 132 1.73 -12.18 32.14
C THR A 132 2.14 -11.20 33.21
N VAL A 133 1.63 -11.38 34.43
CA VAL A 133 2.03 -10.59 35.59
C VAL A 133 2.80 -11.48 36.54
N GLN A 134 4.04 -11.12 36.82
CA GLN A 134 4.89 -11.84 37.76
C GLN A 134 5.60 -10.84 38.67
N ASN A 135 5.41 -10.98 39.99
CA ASN A 135 6.02 -10.11 41.00
C ASN A 135 5.76 -8.60 40.78
N GLY A 136 4.55 -8.25 40.33
CA GLY A 136 4.18 -6.86 40.03
C GLY A 136 4.75 -6.30 38.72
N ILE A 137 5.49 -7.12 37.96
CA ILE A 137 5.99 -6.77 36.63
C ILE A 137 5.06 -7.36 35.58
N GLN A 138 4.50 -6.50 34.75
CA GLN A 138 3.72 -6.88 33.57
C GLN A 138 4.67 -7.14 32.40
N ARG A 139 4.61 -8.33 31.84
CA ARG A 139 5.33 -8.71 30.62
C ARG A 139 4.32 -8.96 29.51
N VAL A 140 4.62 -8.43 28.34
CA VAL A 140 3.79 -8.57 27.14
C VAL A 140 4.62 -9.30 26.10
N ASP A 141 4.15 -10.45 25.66
CA ASP A 141 4.68 -11.11 24.48
C ASP A 141 4.35 -10.23 23.28
N LEU A 142 5.35 -9.80 22.52
CA LEU A 142 5.17 -9.01 21.30
C LEU A 142 5.30 -9.86 20.03
N GLY A 143 5.47 -11.17 20.13
CA GLY A 143 5.55 -12.08 18.98
C GLY A 143 4.30 -12.04 18.09
N TRP A 144 3.14 -11.73 18.68
CA TRP A 144 1.87 -11.56 17.96
C TRP A 144 1.92 -10.48 16.87
N LYS A 145 2.84 -9.51 16.92
CA LYS A 145 2.95 -8.43 15.92
C LYS A 145 3.32 -8.94 14.53
N SER A 146 3.96 -10.11 14.45
CA SER A 146 4.48 -10.70 13.22
C SER A 146 3.57 -11.79 12.68
N PHE A 147 2.35 -11.46 12.30
CA PHE A 147 1.41 -12.43 11.74
C PHE A 147 1.31 -12.32 10.21
N ASN A 148 0.88 -13.40 9.57
CA ASN A 148 0.54 -13.43 8.16
C ASN A 148 -0.81 -14.10 8.01
N VAL A 149 -1.75 -13.43 7.36
CA VAL A 149 -3.01 -14.04 6.94
C VAL A 149 -2.80 -14.53 5.50
N PRO A 150 -2.68 -15.84 5.25
CA PRO A 150 -2.27 -16.36 3.93
C PRO A 150 -3.43 -16.47 2.93
N GLN A 151 -4.69 -16.33 3.37
CA GLN A 151 -5.86 -16.56 2.53
C GLN A 151 -6.39 -15.28 1.88
N ASN A 152 -7.18 -15.45 0.82
CA ASN A 152 -8.05 -14.41 0.27
C ASN A 152 -9.03 -13.99 1.37
N VAL A 153 -8.93 -12.74 1.83
CA VAL A 153 -9.85 -12.20 2.83
C VAL A 153 -10.78 -11.26 2.09
N SER A 154 -12.07 -11.55 2.11
CA SER A 154 -13.06 -10.74 1.43
C SER A 154 -14.07 -10.13 2.39
N VAL A 155 -14.39 -8.86 2.17
CA VAL A 155 -15.47 -8.13 2.84
C VAL A 155 -16.57 -7.91 1.81
N GLY A 156 -17.66 -8.68 1.91
CA GLY A 156 -18.64 -8.76 0.83
C GLY A 156 -18.01 -9.34 -0.44
N HIS A 157 -17.86 -8.53 -1.47
CA HIS A 157 -17.25 -8.91 -2.76
C HIS A 157 -15.87 -8.27 -2.99
N VAL A 158 -15.28 -7.64 -1.97
CA VAL A 158 -13.99 -6.94 -2.06
C VAL A 158 -12.91 -7.73 -1.34
N GLU A 159 -11.88 -8.14 -2.07
CA GLU A 159 -10.65 -8.73 -1.51
C GLU A 159 -9.86 -7.64 -0.80
N ILE A 160 -9.44 -7.87 0.45
CA ILE A 160 -8.72 -6.89 1.26
C ILE A 160 -7.28 -7.30 1.59
N ASN A 161 -6.90 -8.56 1.34
CA ASN A 161 -5.57 -9.03 1.65
C ASN A 161 -4.70 -9.07 0.40
N ASN A 162 -5.07 -9.88 -0.59
CA ASN A 162 -4.30 -10.13 -1.81
C ASN A 162 -4.52 -9.04 -2.88
N ILE A 163 -4.44 -7.77 -2.49
CA ILE A 163 -4.72 -6.60 -3.34
C ILE A 163 -3.80 -6.53 -4.57
N GLY A 164 -2.57 -7.03 -4.44
CA GLY A 164 -1.58 -7.07 -5.49
C GLY A 164 -2.03 -7.88 -6.69
N GLN A 165 -2.44 -9.11 -6.40
CA GLN A 165 -2.98 -10.03 -7.40
C GLN A 165 -4.36 -9.58 -7.92
N SER A 166 -5.24 -9.14 -7.01
CA SER A 166 -6.65 -8.87 -7.34
C SER A 166 -6.86 -7.56 -8.09
N TYR A 167 -6.06 -6.53 -7.80
CA TYR A 167 -6.28 -5.19 -8.34
C TYR A 167 -5.07 -4.66 -9.09
N LEU A 168 -3.84 -4.90 -8.63
CA LEU A 168 -2.64 -4.24 -9.16
C LEU A 168 -1.97 -4.98 -10.32
N TYR A 169 -2.23 -6.28 -10.49
CA TYR A 169 -1.54 -7.10 -11.48
C TYR A 169 -1.82 -6.69 -12.94
N GLN A 170 -3.09 -6.60 -13.33
CA GLN A 170 -3.46 -6.19 -14.69
C GLN A 170 -3.01 -4.76 -15.03
N PRO A 171 -3.22 -3.76 -14.15
CA PRO A 171 -2.64 -2.43 -14.35
C PRO A 171 -1.12 -2.44 -14.49
N ALA A 172 -0.42 -3.24 -13.69
CA ALA A 172 1.03 -3.35 -13.78
C ALA A 172 1.47 -3.86 -15.16
N ILE A 173 0.75 -4.83 -15.75
CA ILE A 173 1.01 -5.29 -17.13
C ILE A 173 0.77 -4.17 -18.15
N ALA A 174 -0.34 -3.44 -18.00
CA ALA A 174 -0.70 -2.35 -18.91
C ALA A 174 0.34 -1.21 -18.87
N ILE A 175 0.75 -0.79 -17.66
CA ILE A 175 1.79 0.22 -17.44
C ILE A 175 3.14 -0.27 -17.97
N ALA A 176 3.51 -1.53 -17.70
CA ALA A 176 4.73 -2.14 -18.19
C ALA A 176 4.80 -2.17 -19.74
N ALA A 177 3.66 -2.28 -20.42
CA ALA A 177 3.60 -2.23 -21.88
C ALA A 177 3.91 -0.83 -22.46
N LEU A 178 3.77 0.24 -21.68
CA LEU A 178 4.13 1.60 -22.08
C LEU A 178 5.64 1.82 -22.13
N GLU A 179 6.43 1.05 -21.37
CA GLU A 179 7.89 1.07 -21.42
C GLU A 179 8.45 0.47 -22.73
N ARG A 180 7.60 0.16 -23.72
CA ARG A 180 8.04 -0.22 -25.07
C ARG A 180 8.57 0.98 -25.83
N SER A 181 9.89 1.01 -25.95
CA SER A 181 10.67 1.92 -26.79
C SER A 181 10.26 1.84 -28.26
N GLY A 182 9.44 2.78 -28.72
CA GLY A 182 9.39 3.12 -30.13
C GLY A 182 10.62 3.98 -30.47
N SER A 183 11.50 3.49 -31.33
CA SER A 183 12.52 4.32 -31.99
C SER A 183 11.82 5.45 -32.76
N GLY A 184 11.67 6.62 -32.14
CA GLY A 184 10.97 7.78 -32.70
C GLY A 184 9.94 8.47 -31.79
N SER A 185 9.64 7.94 -30.59
CA SER A 185 8.77 8.64 -29.63
C SER A 185 9.51 9.75 -28.88
N VAL A 186 8.90 10.93 -28.75
CA VAL A 186 9.41 12.06 -27.96
C VAL A 186 9.23 11.83 -26.45
N VAL A 187 8.40 10.84 -26.06
CA VAL A 187 8.13 10.46 -24.67
C VAL A 187 8.66 9.06 -24.40
N SER A 188 9.40 8.91 -23.30
CA SER A 188 9.85 7.62 -22.76
C SER A 188 9.19 7.36 -21.41
N TYR A 189 8.81 6.11 -21.19
CA TYR A 189 8.26 5.64 -19.92
C TYR A 189 9.30 4.76 -19.23
N SER A 190 9.39 4.86 -17.91
CA SER A 190 10.24 3.98 -17.11
C SER A 190 9.53 3.62 -15.82
N ASN A 191 9.65 2.37 -15.41
CA ASN A 191 9.02 1.86 -14.19
C ASN A 191 10.01 1.87 -13.04
N ILE A 192 9.61 2.43 -11.89
CA ILE A 192 10.46 2.55 -10.70
C ILE A 192 9.72 1.95 -9.50
N VAL A 193 10.40 1.10 -8.72
CA VAL A 193 9.92 0.51 -7.47
C VAL A 193 10.98 0.72 -6.41
N ASN A 194 10.63 1.35 -5.28
CA ASN A 194 11.56 1.68 -4.19
C ASN A 194 12.82 2.39 -4.69
N TYR A 195 12.67 3.39 -5.55
CA TYR A 195 13.77 4.14 -6.18
C TYR A 195 14.65 3.34 -7.17
N PHE A 196 14.33 2.08 -7.45
CA PHE A 196 15.06 1.26 -8.43
C PHE A 196 14.24 1.07 -9.70
N ARG A 197 14.89 1.23 -10.86
CA ARG A 197 14.27 0.90 -12.15
C ARG A 197 13.97 -0.59 -12.21
N VAL A 198 12.77 -0.95 -12.65
CA VAL A 198 12.35 -2.33 -12.87
C VAL A 198 12.05 -2.57 -14.33
N THR A 199 12.33 -3.77 -14.81
CA THR A 199 11.94 -4.18 -16.17
C THR A 199 10.44 -4.47 -16.23
N PRO A 200 9.82 -4.40 -17.42
CA PRO A 200 8.39 -4.68 -17.60
C PRO A 200 7.92 -6.01 -16.97
N PRO A 201 8.61 -7.17 -17.15
CA PRO A 201 8.21 -8.44 -16.51
C PRO A 201 8.35 -8.43 -14.98
N ASN A 202 9.30 -7.64 -14.46
CA ASN A 202 9.57 -7.53 -13.03
C ASN A 202 8.54 -6.66 -12.31
N LEU A 203 7.87 -5.73 -12.99
CA LEU A 203 6.84 -4.90 -12.37
C LEU A 203 5.63 -5.75 -11.95
N ALA A 204 5.06 -6.51 -12.88
CA ALA A 204 3.89 -7.35 -12.61
C ALA A 204 4.18 -8.45 -11.56
N SER A 205 5.35 -9.09 -11.63
CA SER A 205 5.74 -10.12 -10.64
C SER A 205 6.03 -9.57 -9.24
N ARG A 206 6.30 -8.26 -9.11
CA ARG A 206 6.40 -7.57 -7.82
C ARG A 206 5.04 -7.18 -7.27
N THR A 207 4.11 -6.74 -8.12
CA THR A 207 2.78 -6.32 -7.64
C THR A 207 1.97 -7.48 -7.07
N VAL A 208 2.05 -8.68 -7.64
CA VAL A 208 1.33 -9.87 -7.11
C VAL A 208 1.70 -10.26 -5.68
N ARG A 209 2.83 -9.77 -5.16
CA ARG A 209 3.31 -10.08 -3.79
C ARG A 209 2.81 -9.08 -2.75
N ILE A 210 2.03 -8.07 -3.16
CA ILE A 210 1.49 -7.06 -2.25
C ILE A 210 0.28 -7.66 -1.54
N ASN A 211 0.51 -8.04 -0.28
CA ASN A 211 -0.50 -8.55 0.63
C ASN A 211 -0.61 -7.58 1.82
N LEU A 212 -1.82 -7.07 2.09
CA LEU A 212 -2.01 -6.08 3.16
C LEU A 212 -1.86 -6.67 4.56
N LEU A 213 -2.24 -7.93 4.76
CA LEU A 213 -2.25 -8.57 6.08
C LEU A 213 -1.03 -9.47 6.31
N ASN A 214 0.13 -9.03 5.82
CA ASN A 214 1.41 -9.70 6.03
C ASN A 214 2.37 -8.79 6.83
N PHE A 215 2.42 -9.02 8.14
CA PHE A 215 3.23 -8.28 9.10
C PHE A 215 4.52 -9.01 9.47
N THR A 216 4.94 -10.01 8.69
CA THR A 216 6.14 -10.83 8.99
C THR A 216 7.44 -10.03 9.07
N GLN A 217 7.49 -8.84 8.45
CA GLN A 217 8.63 -7.93 8.56
C GLN A 217 8.80 -7.37 9.99
N LEU A 218 7.74 -7.39 10.79
CA LEU A 218 7.77 -6.99 12.19
C LEU A 218 8.35 -8.06 13.11
N LEU A 219 8.78 -9.21 12.58
CA LEU A 219 9.45 -10.25 13.38
C LEU A 219 10.77 -9.76 13.97
N SER A 220 11.45 -8.84 13.27
CA SER A 220 12.69 -8.26 13.75
C SER A 220 12.48 -7.68 15.16
N PRO A 221 13.42 -7.87 16.10
CA PRO A 221 13.34 -7.28 17.43
C PRO A 221 13.15 -5.75 17.33
N VAL A 222 12.35 -5.14 18.22
CA VAL A 222 12.02 -3.70 18.12
C VAL A 222 13.28 -2.83 18.17
N ASP A 223 14.31 -3.28 18.91
CA ASP A 223 15.64 -2.67 18.99
C ASP A 223 16.44 -2.72 17.68
N THR A 224 15.99 -3.48 16.68
CA THR A 224 16.61 -3.56 15.34
C THR A 224 15.85 -2.80 14.27
N TRP A 225 14.72 -2.16 14.61
CA TRP A 225 13.96 -1.35 13.66
C TRP A 225 14.66 0.01 13.53
N GLN A 226 15.23 0.29 12.35
CA GLN A 226 15.82 1.58 11.96
C GLN A 226 14.90 2.30 10.99
#